data_AF-R6RAE2-F1
#
_entry.id   AF-R6RAE2-F1
#
_cell.length_a   1.000
_cell.length_b   1.000
_cell.length_c   1.000
_cell.angle_alpha   90.00
_cell.angle_beta   90.00
_cell.angle_gamma   90.00
#
_symmetry.space_group_name_H-M   'P 1'
#
loop_
_entity.id
_entity.type
_entity.pdbx_description
1 polymer ?
#
loop_
_entity_poly.entity_id
_entity_poly.type
_entity_poly.pdbx_seq_one_letter_code
_entity_poly.pdbx_strand_id
1 'polypeptide(L)'
;MVIEMKISWLKYEQDKKSFRLPEALGFDVFYLSDLEQTDNKMKELIKNDYDTIVISNEVAGFSEDIIKKYQKSKDIKIVISLDKD
;
A
#
# COMPACT_ATOMS: atom_id res chain seq x y z
N MET A 1 -21.07 -9.89 -13.90
CA MET A 1 -20.30 -8.67 -13.57
C MET A 1 -19.03 -9.16 -12.90
N VAL A 2 -17.90 -9.14 -13.62
CA VAL A 2 -16.61 -9.50 -13.03
C VAL A 2 -16.14 -8.24 -12.31
N ILE A 3 -16.10 -8.28 -10.99
CA ILE A 3 -15.51 -7.21 -10.20
C ILE A 3 -14.01 -7.45 -10.29
N GLU A 4 -13.33 -6.69 -11.13
CA GLU A 4 -11.89 -6.82 -11.31
C GLU A 4 -11.21 -6.11 -10.12
N MET A 5 -10.88 -6.87 -9.08
CA MET A 5 -10.29 -6.31 -7.86
C MET A 5 -8.86 -5.83 -8.16
N LYS A 6 -8.61 -4.54 -7.98
CA LYS A 6 -7.27 -3.95 -8.18
C LYS A 6 -6.48 -3.96 -6.90
N ILE A 7 -5.26 -4.49 -6.97
CA ILE A 7 -4.34 -4.60 -5.83
C ILE A 7 -3.10 -3.76 -6.14
N SER A 8 -2.74 -2.87 -5.23
CA SER A 8 -1.49 -2.11 -5.28
C SER A 8 -0.59 -2.48 -4.12
N TRP A 9 0.71 -2.39 -4.34
CA TRP A 9 1.73 -2.52 -3.31
C TRP A 9 2.45 -1.18 -3.16
N LEU A 10 2.73 -0.78 -1.93
CA LEU A 10 3.37 0.47 -1.60
C LEU A 10 4.52 0.18 -0.63
N LYS A 11 5.75 0.46 -1.04
CA LYS A 11 6.93 0.34 -0.17
C LYS A 11 7.75 1.60 -0.17
N TYR A 12 8.55 1.71 0.87
CA TYR A 12 9.59 2.71 0.94
C TYR A 12 10.71 2.38 -0.05
N GLU A 13 11.24 3.38 -0.74
CA GLU A 13 12.27 3.19 -1.77
C GLU A 13 13.58 2.63 -1.20
N GLN A 14 13.89 2.98 0.06
CA GLN A 14 15.06 2.42 0.75
C GLN A 14 14.84 0.96 1.15
N ASP A 15 13.60 0.48 1.18
CA ASP A 15 13.29 -0.91 1.43
C ASP A 15 13.45 -1.76 0.17
N LYS A 16 14.65 -2.30 0.03
CA LYS A 16 15.02 -3.12 -1.13
C LYS A 16 14.55 -4.56 -1.01
N LYS A 17 14.03 -5.01 0.13
CA LYS A 17 13.66 -6.41 0.38
C LYS A 17 12.19 -6.68 0.14
N SER A 18 11.28 -5.77 0.50
CA SER A 18 9.84 -6.00 0.35
C SER A 18 9.37 -5.93 -1.09
N PHE A 19 8.30 -6.68 -1.34
CA PHE A 19 7.52 -6.71 -2.58
C PHE A 19 8.32 -6.91 -3.88
N ARG A 20 9.47 -7.59 -3.81
CA ARG A 20 10.17 -8.09 -5.02
C ARG A 20 9.37 -9.13 -5.78
N LEU A 21 8.66 -10.00 -5.05
CA LEU A 21 7.87 -11.08 -5.65
C LEU A 21 6.67 -10.52 -6.44
N PRO A 22 5.82 -9.64 -5.87
CA PRO A 22 4.74 -9.00 -6.62
C PRO A 22 5.24 -8.21 -7.83
N GLU A 23 6.33 -7.45 -7.68
CA GLU A 23 6.92 -6.71 -8.80
C GLU A 23 7.36 -7.66 -9.94
N ALA A 24 8.06 -8.74 -9.61
CA ALA A 24 8.51 -9.73 -10.60
C ALA A 24 7.34 -10.45 -11.29
N LEU A 25 6.17 -10.49 -10.66
CA LEU A 25 4.94 -11.09 -11.21
C LEU A 25 4.13 -10.09 -12.04
N GLY A 26 4.57 -8.82 -12.16
CA GLY A 26 3.90 -7.79 -12.95
C GLY A 26 2.76 -7.06 -12.23
N PHE A 27 2.73 -7.11 -10.89
CA PHE A 27 1.79 -6.33 -10.10
C PHE A 27 2.20 -4.86 -9.97
N ASP A 28 1.23 -3.98 -9.70
CA ASP A 28 1.46 -2.55 -9.47
C ASP A 28 2.18 -2.31 -8.14
N VAL A 29 3.49 -2.13 -8.20
CA VAL A 29 4.35 -1.79 -7.05
C VAL A 29 4.79 -0.34 -7.13
N PHE A 30 4.37 0.45 -6.15
CA PHE A 30 4.70 1.85 -5.99
C PHE A 30 5.78 2.05 -4.93
N TYR A 31 6.63 3.03 -5.20
CA TYR A 31 7.78 3.40 -4.39
C TYR A 31 7.53 4.79 -3.78
N LEU A 32 7.67 4.89 -2.47
CA LEU A 32 7.72 6.17 -1.76
C LEU A 32 9.17 6.52 -1.49
N SER A 33 9.66 7.60 -2.08
CA SER A 33 10.98 8.16 -1.74
C SER A 33 10.91 9.00 -0.44
N ASP A 34 9.71 9.48 -0.09
CA ASP A 34 9.47 10.30 1.10
C ASP A 34 8.22 9.78 1.84
N LEU A 35 8.38 9.44 3.13
CA LEU A 35 7.33 8.82 3.93
C LEU A 35 6.25 9.82 4.37
N GLU A 36 6.51 11.13 4.37
CA GLU A 36 5.48 12.15 4.63
C GLU A 36 4.45 12.20 3.48
N GLN A 37 4.84 11.75 2.28
CA GLN A 37 3.93 11.65 1.13
C GLN A 37 3.03 10.41 1.15
N THR A 38 3.15 9.54 2.17
CA THR A 38 2.33 8.33 2.31
C THR A 38 0.84 8.63 2.19
N ASP A 39 0.33 9.63 2.93
CA ASP A 39 -1.08 9.98 2.91
C ASP A 39 -1.57 10.48 1.54
N ASN A 40 -0.72 11.22 0.83
CA ASN A 40 -1.05 11.69 -0.52
C ASN A 40 -1.14 10.52 -1.50
N LYS A 41 -0.17 9.60 -1.43
CA LYS A 41 -0.15 8.42 -2.31
C LYS A 41 -1.33 7.49 -2.04
N MET A 42 -1.69 7.29 -0.77
CA MET A 42 -2.88 6.49 -0.39
C MET A 42 -4.16 7.09 -0.98
N LYS A 43 -4.38 8.41 -0.86
CA LYS A 43 -5.54 9.07 -1.47
C LYS A 43 -5.57 8.92 -2.98
N GLU A 44 -4.41 8.94 -3.63
CA GLU A 44 -4.30 8.71 -5.07
C GLU A 44 -4.68 7.28 -5.44
N LEU A 45 -4.18 6.26 -4.73
CA LEU A 45 -4.54 4.86 -4.96
C LEU A 45 -6.04 4.62 -4.77
N ILE A 46 -6.62 5.21 -3.73
CA ILE A 46 -8.06 5.12 -3.48
C ILE A 46 -8.87 5.77 -4.62
N LYS A 47 -8.43 6.92 -5.12
CA LYS A 47 -9.05 7.59 -6.28
C LYS A 47 -8.90 6.81 -7.59
N ASN A 48 -7.92 5.92 -7.68
CA ASN A 48 -7.69 5.06 -8.85
C ASN A 48 -8.43 3.71 -8.74
N ASP A 49 -9.41 3.61 -7.83
CA ASP A 49 -10.23 2.42 -7.61
C ASP A 49 -9.40 1.18 -7.24
N TYR A 50 -8.32 1.35 -6.46
CA TYR A 50 -7.64 0.22 -5.85
C TYR A 50 -8.41 -0.29 -4.63
N ASP A 51 -8.98 -1.49 -4.73
CA ASP A 51 -9.71 -2.14 -3.64
C ASP A 51 -8.78 -2.59 -2.51
N THR A 52 -7.56 -3.01 -2.84
CA THR A 52 -6.58 -3.53 -1.89
C THR A 52 -5.26 -2.80 -2.03
N ILE A 53 -4.75 -2.29 -0.91
CA ILE A 53 -3.47 -1.59 -0.84
C ILE A 53 -2.60 -2.31 0.19
N VAL A 54 -1.53 -2.93 -0.29
CA VAL A 54 -0.55 -3.62 0.54
C VAL A 54 0.60 -2.68 0.82
N ILE A 55 0.88 -2.37 2.08
CA ILE A 55 1.93 -1.42 2.46
C ILE A 55 3.01 -2.09 3.30
N SER A 56 4.26 -1.64 3.21
CA SER A 56 5.31 -2.10 4.15
C SER A 56 5.09 -1.53 5.55
N ASN A 57 5.65 -2.20 6.55
CA ASN A 57 5.54 -1.77 7.94
C ASN A 57 6.08 -0.34 8.16
N GLU A 58 7.16 0.03 7.47
CA GLU A 58 7.71 1.39 7.52
C GLU A 58 6.69 2.42 7.02
N VAL A 59 6.07 2.20 5.87
CA VAL A 59 5.05 3.12 5.31
C VAL A 59 3.85 3.23 6.25
N ALA A 60 3.43 2.11 6.86
CA ALA A 60 2.34 2.10 7.83
C ALA A 60 2.64 2.93 9.08
N GLY A 61 3.90 2.92 9.54
CA GLY A 61 4.33 3.68 10.72
C GLY A 61 4.28 5.20 10.54
N PHE A 62 4.32 5.68 9.30
CA PHE A 62 4.35 7.12 8.99
C PHE A 62 2.98 7.73 8.69
N SER A 63 1.95 6.92 8.42
CA SER A 63 0.58 7.42 8.27
C SER A 63 -0.31 6.98 9.43
N GLU A 64 -0.61 7.96 10.28
CA GLU A 64 -1.56 7.80 11.37
C GLU A 64 -3.00 7.59 10.84
N ASP A 65 -3.30 8.14 9.66
CA ASP A 65 -4.58 8.02 8.99
C ASP A 65 -4.84 6.60 8.45
N ILE A 66 -3.81 5.86 8.02
CA ILE A 66 -3.90 4.42 7.68
C ILE A 66 -4.41 3.62 8.88
N ILE A 67 -3.79 3.82 10.03
CA ILE A 67 -4.10 3.06 11.24
C ILE A 67 -5.47 3.46 11.78
N LYS A 68 -5.84 4.75 11.74
CA LYS A 68 -7.09 5.24 12.36
C LYS A 68 -8.32 5.23 11.45
N LYS A 69 -8.19 5.66 10.19
CA LYS A 69 -9.34 5.86 9.27
C LYS A 69 -9.61 4.65 8.41
N TYR A 70 -8.57 4.08 7.81
CA TYR A 70 -8.75 3.04 6.81
C TYR A 70 -8.88 1.64 7.42
N GLN A 71 -8.36 1.42 8.63
CA GLN A 71 -8.59 0.17 9.38
C GLN A 71 -10.09 -0.14 9.60
N LYS A 72 -10.96 0.88 9.62
CA LYS A 72 -12.41 0.75 9.83
C LYS A 72 -13.24 0.85 8.55
N SER A 73 -12.62 1.16 7.42
CA SER A 73 -13.34 1.34 6.16
C SER A 73 -13.68 0.00 5.52
N LYS A 74 -14.89 -0.15 4.99
CA LYS A 74 -15.32 -1.37 4.27
C LYS A 74 -14.99 -1.34 2.78
N ASP A 75 -14.77 -0.16 2.22
CA ASP A 75 -14.54 0.06 0.79
C ASP A 75 -13.09 -0.22 0.35
N ILE A 76 -12.10 -0.09 1.25
CA ILE A 76 -10.69 -0.34 0.95
C ILE A 76 -10.09 -1.31 1.97
N LYS A 77 -9.37 -2.33 1.47
CA LYS A 77 -8.60 -3.27 2.28
C LYS A 77 -7.15 -2.84 2.31
N ILE A 78 -6.68 -2.39 3.48
CA ILE A 78 -5.25 -2.15 3.69
C ILE A 78 -4.63 -3.37 4.36
N VAL A 79 -3.57 -3.89 3.77
CA VAL A 79 -2.77 -4.99 4.33
C VAL A 79 -1.39 -4.46 4.68
N ILE A 80 -1.01 -4.54 5.94
CA ILE A 80 0.34 -4.16 6.38
C ILE A 80 1.20 -5.42 6.32
N SER A 81 2.22 -5.41 5.47
CA SER A 81 3.23 -6.46 5.43
C SER A 81 4.21 -6.23 6.57
N LEU A 82 4.25 -7.17 7.51
CA LEU A 82 5.28 -7.20 8.54
C LEU A 82 6.58 -7.70 7.91
N ASP A 83 7.67 -6.94 8.08
CA ASP A 83 9.00 -7.45 7.78
C ASP A 83 9.24 -8.74 8.57
N LYS A 84 9.64 -9.79 7.85
CA LYS A 84 10.20 -10.98 8.49
C LYS A 84 11.65 -10.65 8.81
N ASP A 85 11.92 -10.32 10.08
CA ASP A 85 13.20 -10.63 10.70
C ASP A 85 13.56 -12.11 10.48
#